data_AF-A0A7Y4IR61-F1
#
_entry.id   AF-A0A7Y4IR61-F1
#
_cell.length_a   1.000
_cell.length_b   1.000
_cell.length_c   1.000
_cell.angle_alpha   90.00
_cell.angle_beta   90.00
_cell.angle_gamma   90.00
#
_symmetry.space_group_name_H-M   'P 1'
#
loop_
_entity.id
_entity.type
_entity.pdbx_description
1 polymer ?
#
loop_
_entity_poly.entity_id
_entity_poly.type
_entity_poly.pdbx_seq_one_letter_code
_entity_poly.pdbx_strand_id
1 'polypeptide(L)'
;KPAGPKKWTPEEKLRVLVVAQGLEGEKLGALLRREGLHEAQLKEWRQVAAGALSGESTGPLTASQRRRLASSEKRVKELERELRRKEKALAETAALLVLEKKLQGMGWDEKSPEDEDDAVDEKREK
;
A
#
# COMPACT_ATOMS: atom_id res chain seq x y z
N LYS A 1 -29.32 33.58 -19.54
CA LYS A 1 -28.38 32.74 -18.77
C LYS A 1 -27.89 31.64 -19.71
N PRO A 2 -26.63 31.63 -20.18
CA PRO A 2 -26.18 30.61 -21.12
C PRO A 2 -26.23 29.24 -20.43
N ALA A 3 -26.79 28.25 -21.11
CA ALA A 3 -26.87 26.88 -20.61
C ALA A 3 -25.44 26.35 -20.41
N GLY A 4 -25.15 25.82 -19.22
CA GLY A 4 -23.85 25.20 -18.94
C GLY A 4 -23.58 23.99 -19.85
N PRO A 5 -22.33 23.53 -19.97
CA PRO A 5 -21.99 22.38 -20.80
C PRO A 5 -22.81 21.16 -20.39
N LYS A 6 -23.45 20.51 -21.36
CA LYS A 6 -24.24 19.29 -21.14
C LYS A 6 -23.37 18.25 -20.45
N LYS A 7 -23.78 17.84 -19.26
CA LYS A 7 -23.13 16.75 -18.52
C LYS A 7 -23.56 15.42 -19.13
N TRP A 8 -22.60 14.65 -19.63
CA TRP A 8 -22.84 13.35 -20.25
C TRP A 8 -22.62 12.23 -19.23
N THR A 9 -23.65 11.42 -19.01
CA THR A 9 -23.52 10.18 -18.22
C THR A 9 -22.77 9.11 -19.03
N PRO A 10 -22.06 8.16 -18.38
CA PRO A 10 -21.40 7.05 -19.07
C PRO A 10 -22.37 6.26 -19.99
N GLU A 11 -23.60 6.06 -19.55
CA GLU A 11 -24.66 5.35 -20.28
C GLU A 11 -25.06 6.11 -21.55
N GLU A 12 -25.16 7.44 -21.48
CA GLU A 12 -25.42 8.28 -22.65
C GLU A 12 -24.26 8.29 -23.63
N LYS A 13 -23.01 8.36 -23.14
CA LYS A 13 -21.82 8.26 -24.00
C LYS A 13 -21.79 6.92 -24.72
N LEU A 14 -22.04 5.83 -24.01
CA LEU A 14 -22.10 4.50 -24.59
C LEU A 14 -23.22 4.39 -25.62
N ARG A 15 -24.43 4.88 -25.33
CA ARG A 15 -25.53 4.93 -26.29
C ARG A 15 -25.12 5.65 -27.58
N VAL A 16 -24.50 6.82 -27.47
CA VAL A 16 -24.06 7.58 -28.64
C VAL A 16 -22.97 6.85 -29.41
N LEU A 17 -21.99 6.23 -28.72
CA LEU A 17 -20.95 5.42 -29.35
C LEU A 17 -21.52 4.23 -30.12
N VAL A 18 -22.48 3.52 -29.53
CA VAL A 18 -23.18 2.39 -30.16
C VAL A 18 -23.98 2.85 -31.37
N VAL A 19 -24.75 3.93 -31.27
CA VAL A 19 -25.56 4.46 -32.38
C VAL A 19 -24.68 5.02 -33.50
N ALA A 20 -23.54 5.61 -33.15
CA ALA A 20 -22.57 6.09 -34.13
C ALA A 20 -21.79 4.96 -34.81
N GLN A 21 -21.87 3.72 -34.33
CA GLN A 21 -21.19 2.58 -34.93
C GLN A 21 -21.81 2.26 -36.29
N GLY A 22 -21.00 2.28 -37.35
CA GLY A 22 -21.48 2.06 -38.73
C GLY A 22 -22.16 3.27 -39.39
N LEU A 23 -22.18 4.44 -38.73
CA LEU A 23 -22.61 5.69 -39.37
C LEU A 23 -21.41 6.47 -39.90
N GLU A 24 -21.53 6.93 -41.15
CA GLU A 24 -20.51 7.71 -41.84
C GLU A 24 -21.15 8.91 -42.58
N GLY A 25 -20.32 9.89 -42.95
CA GLY A 25 -20.72 11.04 -43.75
C GLY A 25 -21.91 11.81 -43.16
N GLU A 26 -22.93 12.04 -43.99
CA GLU A 26 -24.09 12.86 -43.65
C GLU A 26 -24.90 12.31 -42.47
N LYS A 27 -25.04 10.98 -42.37
CA LYS A 27 -25.78 10.33 -41.28
C LYS A 27 -25.10 10.52 -39.93
N LEU A 28 -23.76 10.44 -39.91
CA LEU A 28 -22.98 10.75 -38.72
C LEU A 28 -23.08 12.23 -38.35
N GLY A 29 -22.98 13.13 -39.34
CA GLY A 29 -23.15 14.57 -39.12
C GLY A 29 -24.55 14.94 -38.59
N ALA A 30 -25.59 14.26 -39.05
CA ALA A 30 -26.96 14.45 -38.55
C ALA A 30 -27.11 14.00 -37.09
N LEU A 31 -26.53 12.85 -36.72
CA LEU A 31 -26.48 12.37 -35.34
C LEU A 31 -25.73 13.37 -34.45
N LEU A 32 -24.54 13.80 -34.85
CA LEU A 32 -23.71 14.73 -34.09
C LEU A 32 -24.43 16.05 -33.81
N ARG A 33 -25.12 16.61 -34.81
CA ARG A 33 -25.94 17.84 -34.64
C ARG A 33 -27.13 17.61 -33.70
N ARG A 34 -27.82 16.47 -33.81
CA ARG A 34 -28.96 16.12 -32.94
C ARG A 34 -28.52 15.97 -31.48
N GLU A 35 -27.37 15.35 -31.26
CA GLU A 35 -26.82 15.08 -29.93
C GLU A 35 -26.06 16.28 -29.34
N GLY A 36 -25.76 17.30 -30.15
CA GLY A 36 -24.96 18.48 -29.78
C GLY A 36 -23.48 18.14 -29.57
N LEU A 37 -22.93 17.23 -30.37
CA LEU A 37 -21.59 16.66 -30.23
C LEU A 37 -20.70 17.04 -31.42
N HIS A 38 -19.42 17.32 -31.15
CA HIS A 38 -18.43 17.49 -32.21
C HIS A 38 -17.75 16.17 -32.57
N GLU A 39 -17.34 16.03 -33.83
CA GLU A 39 -16.68 14.82 -34.31
C GLU A 39 -15.39 14.51 -33.52
N ALA A 40 -14.63 15.54 -33.14
CA ALA A 40 -13.44 15.39 -32.29
C ALA A 40 -13.76 14.74 -30.93
N GLN A 41 -14.87 15.14 -30.31
CA GLN A 41 -15.30 14.60 -29.03
C GLN A 41 -15.81 13.15 -29.17
N LEU A 42 -16.46 12.82 -30.29
CA LEU A 42 -16.84 11.44 -30.59
C LEU A 42 -15.60 10.55 -30.82
N LYS A 43 -14.57 11.06 -31.51
CA LYS A 43 -13.30 10.35 -31.73
C LYS A 43 -12.58 10.08 -30.41
N GLU A 44 -12.52 11.05 -29.52
CA GLU A 44 -11.97 10.89 -28.16
C GLU A 44 -12.70 9.78 -27.39
N TRP A 45 -14.04 9.77 -27.41
CA TRP A 45 -14.81 8.75 -26.72
C TRP A 45 -14.61 7.35 -27.31
N ARG A 46 -14.46 7.24 -28.64
CA ARG A 46 -14.12 5.96 -29.29
C ARG A 46 -12.75 5.46 -28.84
N GLN A 47 -11.75 6.34 -28.76
CA GLN A 47 -10.40 5.99 -28.31
C GLN A 47 -10.38 5.54 -26.85
N VAL A 48 -11.09 6.25 -25.98
CA VAL A 48 -11.17 5.90 -24.55
C VAL A 48 -11.93 4.59 -24.35
N ALA A 49 -13.05 4.39 -25.05
CA ALA A 49 -13.83 3.14 -24.95
C ALA A 49 -13.04 1.95 -25.49
N ALA A 50 -12.38 2.11 -26.64
CA ALA A 50 -11.50 1.08 -27.20
C ALA A 50 -10.32 0.79 -26.26
N GLY A 51 -9.71 1.84 -25.67
CA GLY A 51 -8.66 1.71 -24.68
C GLY A 51 -9.13 0.89 -23.47
N ALA A 52 -10.23 1.29 -22.82
CA ALA A 52 -10.76 0.59 -21.66
C ALA A 52 -11.11 -0.89 -21.94
N LEU A 53 -11.69 -1.18 -23.10
CA LEU A 53 -12.07 -2.54 -23.50
C LEU A 53 -10.87 -3.41 -23.90
N SER A 54 -9.80 -2.79 -24.39
CA SER A 54 -8.55 -3.50 -24.71
C SER A 54 -7.74 -3.86 -23.45
N GLY A 55 -8.30 -3.64 -22.25
CA GLY A 55 -7.56 -3.67 -20.99
C GLY A 55 -6.76 -2.39 -20.76
N GLU A 56 -6.75 -1.48 -21.73
CA GLU A 56 -5.97 -0.25 -21.80
C GLU A 56 -6.58 0.95 -21.07
N SER A 57 -7.22 0.69 -19.93
CA SER A 57 -6.75 1.36 -18.71
C SER A 57 -5.42 0.70 -18.26
N THR A 58 -4.44 0.73 -19.18
CA THR A 58 -3.06 0.21 -19.17
C THR A 58 -2.18 1.14 -20.01
N GLY A 59 -2.12 2.43 -19.69
CA GLY A 59 -0.87 3.11 -20.06
C GLY A 59 0.29 2.39 -19.37
N PRO A 60 1.45 2.13 -20.02
CA PRO A 60 2.66 1.74 -19.30
C PRO A 60 2.82 2.70 -18.13
N LEU A 61 3.01 2.19 -16.91
CA LEU A 61 3.44 3.04 -15.81
C LEU A 61 4.65 3.83 -16.34
N THR A 62 4.53 5.15 -16.34
CA THR A 62 5.64 6.05 -16.68
C THR A 62 6.88 5.61 -15.91
N ALA A 63 8.09 5.83 -16.44
CA ALA A 63 9.32 5.45 -15.73
C ALA A 63 9.36 5.98 -14.28
N SER A 64 8.74 7.15 -14.06
CA SER A 64 8.50 7.75 -12.74
C SER A 64 7.56 6.92 -11.86
N GLN A 65 6.39 6.49 -12.37
CA GLN A 65 5.45 5.64 -11.64
C GLN A 65 6.04 4.27 -11.29
N ARG A 66 6.82 3.66 -12.21
CA ARG A 66 7.50 2.39 -11.94
C ARG A 66 8.57 2.53 -10.87
N ARG A 67 9.37 3.60 -10.91
CA ARG A 67 10.38 3.90 -9.89
C ARG A 67 9.75 4.16 -8.52
N ARG A 68 8.62 4.87 -8.48
CA ARG A 68 7.86 5.10 -7.24
C ARG A 68 7.34 3.78 -6.66
N LEU A 69 6.71 2.94 -7.48
CA LEU A 69 6.20 1.64 -7.04
C LEU A 69 7.33 0.75 -6.49
N ALA A 70 8.45 0.65 -7.19
CA ALA A 70 9.60 -0.11 -6.72
C ALA A 70 10.20 0.45 -5.42
N SER A 71 10.21 1.78 -5.25
CA SER A 71 10.68 2.42 -4.01
C SER A 71 9.73 2.17 -2.84
N SER A 72 8.42 2.21 -3.07
CA SER A 72 7.43 1.92 -2.02
C SER A 72 7.46 0.46 -1.61
N GLU A 73 7.57 -0.47 -2.57
CA GLU A 73 7.69 -1.90 -2.27
C GLU A 73 8.94 -2.23 -1.45
N LYS A 74 10.08 -1.59 -1.77
CA LYS A 74 11.30 -1.72 -0.97
C LYS A 74 11.11 -1.21 0.46
N ARG A 75 10.48 -0.04 0.61
CA ARG A 75 10.24 0.57 1.92
C ARG A 75 9.29 -0.28 2.75
N VAL A 76 8.23 -0.82 2.15
CA VAL A 76 7.31 -1.75 2.82
C VAL A 76 8.07 -2.96 3.34
N LYS A 77 8.88 -3.62 2.51
CA LYS A 77 9.68 -4.79 2.94
C LYS A 77 10.68 -4.47 4.04
N GLU A 78 11.30 -3.29 4.00
CA GLU A 78 12.23 -2.85 5.05
C GLU A 78 11.49 -2.64 6.37
N LEU A 79 10.38 -1.91 6.33
CA LEU A 79 9.53 -1.67 7.50
C LEU A 79 8.98 -2.96 8.10
N GLU A 80 8.53 -3.90 7.26
CA GLU A 80 8.09 -5.23 7.72
C GLU A 80 9.20 -5.99 8.44
N ARG A 81 10.44 -5.91 7.96
CA ARG A 81 11.59 -6.57 8.63
C ARG A 81 11.99 -5.89 9.93
N GLU A 82 11.98 -4.56 9.97
CA GLU A 82 12.24 -3.82 11.20
C GLU A 82 11.16 -4.10 12.24
N LEU A 83 9.90 -4.13 11.83
CA LEU A 83 8.77 -4.46 12.69
C LEU A 83 8.96 -5.84 13.30
N ARG A 84 9.20 -6.88 12.48
CA ARG A 84 9.44 -8.25 12.97
C ARG A 84 10.61 -8.34 13.95
N ARG A 85 11.72 -7.64 13.69
CA ARG A 85 12.88 -7.63 14.60
C ARG A 85 12.55 -6.97 15.93
N LYS A 86 11.82 -5.86 15.90
CA LYS A 86 11.38 -5.14 17.11
C LYS A 86 10.37 -5.95 17.90
N GLU A 87 9.39 -6.56 17.24
CA GLU A 87 8.41 -7.46 17.87
C GLU A 87 9.09 -8.66 18.53
N LYS A 88 10.11 -9.26 17.87
CA LYS A 88 10.88 -10.36 18.47
C LYS A 88 11.66 -9.91 19.72
N ALA A 89 12.40 -8.81 19.65
CA ALA A 89 13.13 -8.29 20.81
C ALA A 89 12.18 -7.91 21.96
N LEU A 90 11.01 -7.34 21.64
CA LEU A 90 9.97 -7.03 22.62
C LEU A 90 9.39 -8.30 23.25
N ALA A 91 9.18 -9.36 22.47
CA ALA A 91 8.73 -10.64 22.99
C ALA A 91 9.77 -11.29 23.89
N GLU A 92 11.06 -11.21 23.55
CA GLU A 92 12.16 -11.72 24.36
C GLU A 92 12.28 -10.98 25.70
N THR A 93 12.19 -9.65 25.72
CA THR A 93 12.19 -8.88 26.98
C THR A 93 10.96 -9.16 27.83
N ALA A 94 9.78 -9.26 27.21
CA ALA A 94 8.57 -9.66 27.90
C ALA A 94 8.70 -11.07 28.52
N ALA A 95 9.33 -12.01 27.82
CA ALA A 95 9.57 -13.36 28.34
C ALA A 95 10.53 -13.36 29.53
N LEU A 96 11.61 -12.56 29.50
CA LEU A 96 12.54 -12.41 30.62
C LEU A 96 11.84 -11.85 31.87
N LEU A 97 11.04 -10.79 31.72
CA LEU A 97 10.27 -10.21 32.82
C LEU A 97 9.28 -11.21 33.42
N VAL A 98 8.65 -12.03 32.59
CA VAL A 98 7.74 -13.08 33.05
C VAL A 98 8.50 -14.16 33.84
N LEU A 99 9.71 -14.53 33.39
CA LEU A 99 10.53 -15.53 34.08
C LEU A 99 11.06 -15.02 35.42
N GLU A 100 11.57 -13.78 35.48
CA GLU A 100 12.02 -13.13 36.71
C GLU A 100 10.91 -13.11 37.76
N LYS A 101 9.71 -12.68 37.37
CA LYS A 101 8.54 -12.68 38.26
C LYS A 101 8.20 -14.08 38.79
N LYS A 102 8.37 -15.13 37.97
CA LYS A 102 8.13 -16.51 38.40
C LYS A 102 9.19 -16.99 39.39
N LEU A 103 10.46 -16.69 39.16
CA LEU A 103 11.56 -17.07 40.05
C LEU A 103 11.45 -16.37 41.42
N GLN A 104 11.13 -15.08 41.44
CA GLN A 104 10.83 -14.35 42.67
C GLN A 104 9.67 -14.98 43.44
N GLY A 105 8.59 -15.37 42.74
CA GLY A 105 7.46 -16.07 43.36
C GLY A 105 7.80 -17.47 43.90
N MET A 106 8.90 -18.08 43.43
CA MET A 106 9.38 -19.39 43.89
C MET A 106 10.46 -19.28 44.99
N GLY A 107 10.87 -18.07 45.39
CA GLY A 107 11.89 -17.86 46.43
C GLY A 107 13.34 -18.08 45.97
N TRP A 108 13.61 -18.08 44.66
CA TRP A 108 14.96 -18.33 44.11
C TRP A 108 15.92 -17.14 44.22
N ASP A 109 15.46 -16.01 44.76
CA ASP A 109 16.23 -14.76 44.91
C ASP A 109 16.86 -14.61 46.31
N GLU A 110 16.77 -15.65 47.15
CA GLU A 110 17.36 -15.67 48.49
C GLU A 110 18.84 -16.07 48.37
N LYS A 111 19.75 -15.09 48.46
CA LYS A 111 21.20 -15.29 48.47
C LYS A 111 21.60 -16.41 49.46
N SER A 112 22.26 -17.45 48.97
CA SER A 112 22.93 -18.44 49.80
C SER A 112 23.99 -17.74 50.67
N PRO A 113 23.97 -17.88 52.01
CA PRO A 113 24.85 -17.15 52.91
C PRO A 113 26.18 -17.88 53.15
N GLU A 114 26.86 -18.39 52.10
CA GLU A 114 28.06 -19.24 52.26
C GLU A 114 29.36 -18.68 51.66
N ASP A 115 29.41 -17.42 51.19
CA ASP A 115 30.66 -16.81 50.70
C ASP A 115 31.27 -15.74 51.65
N GLU A 116 30.76 -15.62 52.88
CA GLU A 116 31.36 -14.80 53.94
C GLU A 116 31.63 -15.69 55.16
N ASP A 117 32.77 -16.39 55.18
CA ASP A 117 33.58 -16.68 56.37
C ASP A 117 34.64 -17.77 56.06
N ASP A 118 35.85 -17.34 55.72
CA ASP A 118 37.07 -18.04 56.11
C ASP A 118 38.20 -17.00 56.24
N ALA A 119 38.15 -16.30 57.38
CA ALA A 119 39.28 -15.54 57.89
C ALA A 119 40.12 -16.43 58.84
N VAL A 120 41.43 -16.12 58.89
CA VAL A 120 42.45 -16.54 59.89
C VAL A 120 43.09 -17.89 59.57
N ASP A 121 44.39 -18.02 59.28
CA ASP A 121 45.56 -17.94 60.17
C ASP A 121 46.80 -18.16 59.25
N GLU A 122 47.94 -17.46 59.28
CA GLU A 122 48.96 -17.53 60.32
C GLU A 122 49.99 -16.40 60.13
N LYS A 123 50.32 -15.75 61.25
CA LYS A 123 51.62 -15.10 61.45
C LYS A 123 52.70 -16.17 61.64
N ARG A 124 53.76 -16.17 60.81
CA ARG A 124 55.14 -16.65 61.08
C ARG A 124 55.88 -16.57 59.73
N GLU A 125 57.10 -16.11 59.57
CA GLU A 125 58.24 -15.93 60.46
C GLU A 125 59.24 -15.01 59.73
N LYS A 126 59.88 -14.12 60.50
CA LYS A 126 61.16 -13.38 60.30
C LYS A 126 61.74 -13.20 58.90
#